data_AF-A0A7C6LVR3-F1
#
_entry.id   AF-A0A7C6LVR3-F1
#
_cell.length_a   1.000
_cell.length_b   1.000
_cell.length_c   1.000
_cell.angle_alpha   90.00
_cell.angle_beta   90.00
_cell.angle_gamma   90.00
#
_symmetry.space_group_name_H-M   'P 1'
#
loop_
_entity.id
_entity.type
_entity.pdbx_description
1 polymer ?
#
loop_
_entity_poly.entity_id
_entity_poly.type
_entity_poly.pdbx_seq_one_letter_code
_entity_poly.pdbx_strand_id
1 'polypeptide(L)'
;MLVVLVALGVLVWDYLDDHEVTNGWAVATMLGAGGLFVILNHLFGAEAPKTVTGRELPTGNTPEERRERRRSYLVSAIVLSAGVTAIGLGALLLGDRAAMDFLPTFMDGTAGLVATAVVSLIAEVAVFFGINYLLGEAQARSVERQIAKYNAM
;
A
#
# COMPACT_ATOMS: atom_id res chain seq x y z
N MET A 1 15.65 -5.18 -3.35
CA MET A 1 15.23 -4.43 -4.55
C MET A 1 15.30 -5.30 -5.81
N LEU A 2 16.46 -5.87 -6.17
CA LEU A 2 16.60 -6.77 -7.33
C LEU A 2 15.60 -7.95 -7.32
N VAL A 3 15.48 -8.64 -6.20
CA VAL A 3 14.57 -9.80 -6.03
C VAL A 3 13.10 -9.42 -6.26
N VAL A 4 12.70 -8.22 -5.85
CA VAL A 4 11.33 -7.69 -6.03
C VAL A 4 11.07 -7.35 -7.49
N LEU A 5 12.03 -6.74 -8.17
CA LEU A 5 11.94 -6.43 -9.60
C LEU A 5 11.91 -7.70 -10.46
N VAL A 6 12.65 -8.75 -10.05
CA VAL A 6 12.60 -10.06 -10.70
C VAL A 6 11.26 -10.74 -10.46
N ALA A 7 10.75 -10.74 -9.22
CA ALA A 7 9.43 -11.29 -8.92
C ALA A 7 8.31 -10.55 -9.68
N LEU A 8 8.39 -9.22 -9.76
CA LEU A 8 7.49 -8.41 -10.57
C LEU A 8 7.61 -8.77 -12.07
N GLY A 9 8.84 -8.91 -12.57
CA GLY A 9 9.08 -9.32 -13.96
C GLY A 9 8.52 -10.70 -14.28
N VAL A 10 8.62 -11.65 -13.35
CA VAL A 10 8.02 -12.99 -13.48
C VAL A 10 6.50 -12.90 -13.50
N LEU A 11 5.87 -12.11 -12.62
CA LEU A 11 4.42 -11.93 -12.61
C LEU A 11 3.91 -11.23 -13.88
N VAL A 12 4.66 -10.24 -14.38
CA VAL A 12 4.35 -9.55 -15.64
C VAL A 12 4.51 -10.50 -16.82
N TRP A 13 5.53 -11.36 -16.81
CA TRP A 13 5.72 -12.38 -17.84
C TRP A 13 4.59 -13.42 -17.82
N ASP A 14 4.25 -13.97 -16.65
CA ASP A 14 3.13 -14.89 -16.44
C ASP A 14 1.83 -14.32 -17.03
N TYR A 15 1.58 -13.04 -16.75
CA TYR A 15 0.41 -12.33 -17.26
C TYR A 15 0.45 -12.06 -18.77
N LEU A 16 1.63 -11.84 -19.34
CA LEU A 16 1.77 -11.61 -20.79
C LEU A 16 1.64 -12.90 -21.60
N ASP A 17 2.06 -14.04 -21.03
CA ASP A 17 2.05 -15.34 -21.70
C ASP A 17 0.67 -16.01 -21.56
N ASP A 18 0.18 -16.14 -20.33
CA ASP A 18 -1.02 -16.93 -20.01
C ASP A 18 -2.24 -16.08 -19.62
N HIS A 19 -2.10 -14.76 -19.51
CA HIS A 19 -3.13 -13.83 -19.00
C HIS A 19 -3.64 -14.15 -17.58
N GLU A 20 -3.00 -15.08 -16.89
CA GLU A 20 -3.28 -15.45 -15.50
C GLU A 20 -2.03 -15.25 -14.65
N VAL A 21 -2.22 -14.73 -13.44
CA VAL A 21 -1.14 -14.61 -12.45
C VAL A 21 -1.20 -15.82 -11.53
N THR A 22 -0.59 -16.92 -11.94
CA THR A 22 -0.67 -18.21 -11.21
C THR A 22 0.52 -18.44 -10.30
N ASN A 23 1.62 -17.69 -10.48
CA ASN A 23 2.83 -17.85 -9.69
C ASN A 23 2.70 -17.32 -8.25
N GLY A 24 2.04 -18.10 -7.40
CA GLY A 24 1.83 -17.81 -5.98
C GLY A 24 3.13 -17.58 -5.19
N TRP A 25 4.26 -18.15 -5.64
CA TRP A 25 5.56 -17.90 -5.03
C TRP A 25 6.07 -16.49 -5.30
N ALA A 26 5.84 -15.95 -6.49
CA ALA A 26 6.21 -14.56 -6.81
C ALA A 26 5.30 -13.56 -6.06
N VAL A 27 4.00 -13.87 -5.90
CA VAL A 27 3.08 -13.10 -5.04
C VAL A 27 3.53 -13.12 -3.58
N ALA A 28 3.83 -14.30 -3.03
CA ALA A 28 4.33 -14.44 -1.66
C ALA A 28 5.67 -13.72 -1.46
N THR A 29 6.53 -13.71 -2.47
CA THR A 29 7.82 -13.00 -2.44
C THR A 29 7.63 -11.48 -2.44
N MET A 30 6.67 -10.95 -3.21
CA MET A 30 6.31 -9.53 -3.20
C MET A 30 5.75 -9.09 -1.84
N LEU A 31 4.80 -9.86 -1.30
CA LEU A 31 4.21 -9.60 0.03
C LEU A 31 5.26 -9.73 1.15
N GLY A 32 6.06 -10.79 1.10
CA GLY A 32 7.14 -11.05 2.05
C GLY A 32 8.21 -9.97 2.02
N ALA A 33 8.63 -9.53 0.83
CA ALA A 33 9.61 -8.45 0.69
C ALA A 33 9.07 -7.10 1.13
N GLY A 34 7.79 -6.79 0.87
CA GLY A 34 7.11 -5.60 1.38
C GLY A 34 7.04 -5.60 2.90
N GLY A 35 6.62 -6.73 3.50
CA GLY A 35 6.60 -6.91 4.95
C GLY A 35 8.00 -6.82 5.57
N LEU A 36 8.99 -7.46 4.95
CA LEU A 36 10.39 -7.42 5.41
C LEU A 36 10.98 -6.02 5.30
N PHE A 37 10.66 -5.26 4.23
CA PHE A 37 11.08 -3.87 4.08
C PHE A 37 10.51 -2.98 5.18
N VAL A 38 9.23 -3.15 5.50
CA VAL A 38 8.58 -2.44 6.62
C VAL A 38 9.25 -2.80 7.95
N ILE A 39 9.52 -4.08 8.20
CA ILE A 39 10.18 -4.55 9.42
C ILE A 39 11.62 -4.05 9.53
N LEU A 40 12.38 -4.09 8.44
CA LEU A 40 13.77 -3.64 8.41
C LEU A 40 13.86 -2.12 8.59
N ASN A 41 12.99 -1.33 7.95
CA ASN A 41 12.88 0.10 8.24
C ASN A 41 12.54 0.36 9.72
N HIS A 42 11.72 -0.49 10.33
CA HIS A 42 11.38 -0.38 11.74
C HIS A 42 12.54 -0.76 12.68
N LEU A 43 13.39 -1.72 12.28
CA LEU A 43 14.53 -2.16 13.08
C LEU A 43 15.76 -1.25 12.96
N PHE A 44 15.97 -0.62 11.80
CA PHE A 44 17.24 0.07 11.50
C PHE A 44 17.16 1.60 11.47
N GLY A 45 15.99 2.23 11.58
CA GLY A 45 15.90 3.69 11.63
C GLY A 45 14.70 4.19 12.43
N ALA A 46 14.94 5.02 13.46
CA ALA A 46 13.92 5.95 13.91
C ALA A 46 13.87 7.10 12.90
N GLU A 47 13.30 6.83 11.73
CA GLU A 47 13.01 7.88 10.76
C GLU A 47 11.65 8.49 11.09
N ALA A 48 11.56 9.82 10.96
CA ALA A 48 10.28 10.50 11.02
C ALA A 48 9.37 9.96 9.90
N PRO A 49 8.05 9.81 10.15
CA PRO A 49 7.12 9.42 9.11
C PRO A 49 7.18 10.45 7.98
N LYS A 50 7.04 10.01 6.73
CA LYS A 50 7.16 10.87 5.53
C LYS A 50 5.83 10.97 4.78
N THR A 51 5.59 12.08 4.11
CA THR A 51 4.51 12.23 3.12
C THR A 51 4.78 11.38 1.88
N VAL A 52 3.79 11.23 1.00
CA VAL A 52 3.96 10.63 -0.34
C VAL A 52 5.12 11.29 -1.13
N THR A 53 5.33 12.59 -0.94
CA THR A 53 6.38 13.36 -1.61
C THR A 53 7.74 13.30 -0.89
N GLY A 54 7.87 12.49 0.17
CA GLY A 54 9.10 12.31 0.92
C GLY A 54 9.38 13.39 1.97
N ARG A 55 8.47 14.33 2.20
CA ARG A 55 8.62 15.36 3.25
C ARG A 55 8.42 14.74 4.62
N GLU A 56 9.31 15.03 5.56
CA GLU A 56 9.16 14.57 6.94
C GLU A 56 7.94 15.21 7.63
N LEU A 57 7.22 14.39 8.39
CA LEU A 57 6.07 14.78 9.17
C LEU A 57 6.48 15.05 10.62
N PRO A 58 5.79 15.97 11.31
CA PRO A 58 6.08 16.27 12.69
C PRO A 58 5.84 15.05 13.58
N THR A 59 6.80 14.72 14.44
CA THR A 59 6.73 13.55 15.33
C THR A 59 6.12 13.86 16.69
N GLY A 60 5.91 15.15 17.00
CA GLY A 60 5.42 15.59 18.30
C GLY A 60 4.00 15.13 18.64
N ASN A 61 3.68 15.23 19.92
CA ASN A 61 2.43 14.69 20.47
C ASN A 61 1.27 15.70 20.51
N THR A 62 1.42 16.90 19.93
CA THR A 62 0.37 17.91 19.96
C THR A 62 -0.83 17.51 19.09
N PRO A 63 -2.05 18.00 19.41
CA PRO A 63 -3.24 17.70 18.60
C PRO A 63 -3.12 18.14 17.13
N GLU A 64 -2.42 19.24 16.88
CA GLU A 64 -2.22 19.79 15.54
C GLU A 64 -1.31 18.91 14.69
N GLU A 65 -0.16 18.49 15.24
CA GLU A 65 0.79 17.59 14.57
C GLU A 65 0.16 16.21 14.29
N ARG A 66 -0.60 15.67 15.25
CA ARG A 66 -1.36 14.43 15.06
C ARG A 66 -2.38 14.54 13.91
N ARG A 67 -3.03 15.70 13.78
CA ARG A 67 -3.99 15.95 12.70
C ARG A 67 -3.28 16.04 11.35
N GLU A 68 -2.13 16.69 11.29
CA GLU A 68 -1.30 16.77 10.08
C GLU A 68 -0.85 15.37 9.63
N ARG A 69 -0.34 14.55 10.55
CA ARG A 69 0.03 13.15 10.27
C ARG A 69 -1.15 12.34 9.74
N ARG A 70 -2.29 12.36 10.42
CA ARG A 70 -3.51 11.64 9.99
C ARG A 70 -3.95 12.06 8.59
N ARG A 71 -3.93 13.36 8.29
CA ARG A 71 -4.26 13.87 6.96
C ARG A 71 -3.28 13.34 5.92
N SER A 72 -1.99 13.34 6.23
CA SER A 72 -0.96 12.81 5.33
C SER A 72 -1.12 11.30 5.09
N TYR A 73 -1.44 10.52 6.13
CA TYR A 73 -1.72 9.09 5.99
C TYR A 73 -2.94 8.82 5.11
N LEU A 74 -3.99 9.62 5.25
CA LEU A 74 -5.19 9.53 4.42
C LEU A 74 -4.89 9.88 2.96
N VAL A 75 -4.17 10.97 2.71
CA VAL A 75 -3.75 11.35 1.36
C VAL A 75 -2.91 10.24 0.73
N SER A 76 -1.97 9.67 1.48
CA SER A 76 -1.12 8.56 1.01
C SER A 76 -1.95 7.32 0.67
N ALA A 77 -2.93 6.98 1.52
CA ALA A 77 -3.85 5.88 1.28
C ALA A 77 -4.69 6.10 0.02
N ILE A 78 -5.24 7.30 -0.18
CA ILE A 78 -6.03 7.65 -1.37
C ILE A 78 -5.19 7.53 -2.64
N VAL A 79 -3.98 8.10 -2.65
CA VAL A 79 -3.10 8.06 -3.82
C VAL A 79 -2.72 6.62 -4.17
N LEU A 80 -2.36 5.81 -3.17
CA LEU A 80 -1.99 4.42 -3.41
C LEU A 80 -3.18 3.58 -3.88
N SER A 81 -4.35 3.73 -3.25
CA SER A 81 -5.57 3.02 -3.63
C SER A 81 -6.00 3.40 -5.05
N ALA A 82 -5.96 4.68 -5.40
CA ALA A 82 -6.26 5.13 -6.76
C ALA A 82 -5.32 4.48 -7.78
N GLY A 83 -4.03 4.36 -7.45
CA GLY A 83 -3.05 3.66 -8.30
C GLY A 83 -3.35 2.17 -8.45
N VAL A 84 -3.62 1.46 -7.34
CA VAL A 84 -3.92 0.02 -7.34
C VAL A 84 -5.23 -0.27 -8.06
N THR A 85 -6.29 0.47 -7.75
CA THR A 85 -7.58 0.37 -8.43
C THR A 85 -7.43 0.63 -9.94
N ALA A 86 -6.65 1.63 -10.36
CA ALA A 86 -6.42 1.91 -11.79
C ALA A 86 -5.68 0.75 -12.49
N ILE A 87 -4.69 0.14 -11.83
CA ILE A 87 -3.99 -1.04 -12.35
C ILE A 87 -4.95 -2.23 -12.46
N GLY A 88 -5.76 -2.48 -11.43
CA GLY A 88 -6.75 -3.56 -11.41
C GLY A 88 -7.79 -3.42 -12.53
N LEU A 89 -8.30 -2.20 -12.74
CA LEU A 89 -9.18 -1.90 -13.87
C LEU A 89 -8.47 -2.09 -15.22
N GLY A 90 -7.22 -1.65 -15.34
CA GLY A 90 -6.40 -1.87 -16.53
C GLY A 90 -6.23 -3.36 -16.86
N ALA A 91 -5.96 -4.19 -15.85
CA ALA A 91 -5.85 -5.64 -16.00
C ALA A 91 -7.18 -6.27 -16.47
N LEU A 92 -8.29 -5.90 -15.82
CA LEU A 92 -9.63 -6.37 -16.21
C LEU A 92 -9.98 -5.99 -17.66
N LEU A 93 -9.64 -4.77 -18.09
CA LEU A 93 -9.89 -4.29 -19.46
C LEU A 93 -8.99 -4.98 -20.50
N LEU A 94 -7.79 -5.43 -20.11
CA LEU A 94 -6.82 -6.06 -21.01
C LEU A 94 -7.06 -7.55 -21.25
N GLY A 95 -8.07 -8.15 -20.64
CA GLY A 95 -8.64 -9.40 -21.16
C GLY A 95 -8.58 -10.61 -20.24
N ASP A 96 -8.40 -10.44 -18.93
CA ASP A 96 -8.64 -11.53 -17.98
C ASP A 96 -10.15 -11.81 -17.85
N ARG A 97 -10.70 -12.49 -18.85
CA ARG A 97 -12.12 -12.92 -18.88
C ARG A 97 -12.40 -13.95 -17.79
N ALA A 98 -11.41 -14.73 -17.37
CA ALA A 98 -11.54 -15.73 -16.32
C ALA A 98 -11.74 -15.09 -14.93
N ALA A 99 -11.11 -13.94 -14.67
CA ALA A 99 -11.37 -13.17 -13.45
C ALA A 99 -12.79 -12.56 -13.41
N MET A 100 -13.40 -12.30 -14.57
CA MET A 100 -14.76 -11.77 -14.64
C MET A 100 -15.84 -12.83 -14.39
N ASP A 101 -15.57 -14.11 -14.69
CA ASP A 101 -16.49 -15.22 -14.44
C ASP A 101 -16.71 -15.51 -12.93
N PHE A 102 -15.81 -15.05 -12.07
CA PHE A 102 -15.94 -15.13 -10.61
C PHE A 102 -16.76 -13.99 -10.00
N LEU A 103 -17.04 -12.93 -10.77
CA LEU A 103 -17.84 -11.82 -10.27
C LEU A 103 -19.32 -12.23 -10.23
N PRO A 104 -20.05 -11.92 -9.14
CA PRO A 104 -21.49 -12.14 -9.08
C PRO A 104 -22.20 -11.52 -10.29
N THR A 105 -23.18 -12.20 -10.87
CA THR A 105 -23.92 -11.74 -12.08
C THR A 105 -24.59 -10.36 -11.95
N PHE A 106 -24.80 -9.84 -10.74
CA PHE A 106 -25.26 -8.45 -10.55
C PHE A 106 -24.16 -7.40 -10.83
N MET A 107 -22.90 -7.83 -10.94
CA MET A 107 -21.74 -7.03 -11.31
C MET A 107 -21.46 -7.05 -12.82
N ASP A 108 -22.29 -7.73 -13.61
CA ASP A 108 -22.16 -7.75 -15.06
C ASP A 108 -22.41 -6.38 -15.70
N GLY A 109 -21.58 -6.05 -16.68
CA GLY A 109 -21.65 -4.82 -17.44
C GLY A 109 -20.99 -3.60 -16.78
N THR A 110 -20.98 -2.48 -17.50
CA THR A 110 -20.23 -1.27 -17.10
C THR A 110 -20.61 -0.74 -15.72
N ALA A 111 -21.89 -0.80 -15.35
CA ALA A 111 -22.37 -0.32 -14.06
C ALA A 111 -21.84 -1.17 -12.89
N GLY A 112 -21.80 -2.49 -13.05
CA GLY A 112 -21.29 -3.41 -12.05
C GLY A 112 -19.77 -3.31 -11.88
N LEU A 113 -19.02 -3.13 -12.98
CA LEU A 113 -17.59 -2.84 -12.95
C LEU A 113 -17.28 -1.55 -12.18
N VAL A 114 -18.03 -0.48 -12.45
CA VAL A 114 -17.87 0.80 -11.74
C VAL A 114 -18.20 0.65 -10.25
N ALA A 115 -19.28 -0.05 -9.91
CA ALA A 115 -19.64 -0.28 -8.51
C ALA A 115 -18.55 -1.08 -7.77
N THR A 116 -18.01 -2.12 -8.41
CA THR A 116 -16.93 -2.95 -7.85
C THR A 116 -15.66 -2.13 -7.65
N ALA A 117 -15.28 -1.31 -8.65
CA ALA A 117 -14.13 -0.43 -8.55
C ALA A 117 -14.25 0.57 -7.39
N VAL A 118 -15.43 1.16 -7.19
CA VAL A 118 -15.67 2.09 -6.08
C VAL A 118 -15.58 1.38 -4.72
N VAL A 119 -16.18 0.20 -4.60
CA VAL A 119 -16.12 -0.59 -3.36
C VAL A 119 -14.69 -1.00 -3.04
N SER A 120 -13.95 -1.50 -4.04
CA SER A 120 -12.54 -1.87 -3.91
C SER A 120 -11.70 -0.66 -3.50
N LEU A 121 -11.88 0.49 -4.15
CA LEU A 121 -11.18 1.73 -3.81
C LEU A 121 -11.44 2.13 -2.35
N ILE A 122 -12.68 2.08 -1.86
CA ILE A 122 -13.01 2.41 -0.48
C ILE A 122 -12.34 1.44 0.50
N ALA A 123 -12.37 0.14 0.19
CA ALA A 123 -11.75 -0.89 1.01
C ALA A 123 -10.22 -0.72 1.07
N GLU A 124 -9.58 -0.48 -0.09
CA GLU A 124 -8.15 -0.21 -0.21
C GLU A 124 -7.75 1.04 0.59
N VAL A 125 -8.54 2.13 0.51
CA VAL A 125 -8.27 3.35 1.29
C VAL A 125 -8.32 3.05 2.78
N ALA A 126 -9.31 2.29 3.26
CA ALA A 126 -9.42 1.93 4.67
C ALA A 126 -8.21 1.09 5.15
N VAL A 127 -7.81 0.10 4.36
CA VAL A 127 -6.67 -0.78 4.67
C VAL A 127 -5.35 0.01 4.67
N PHE A 128 -5.05 0.74 3.59
CA PHE A 128 -3.82 1.51 3.49
C PHE A 128 -3.76 2.64 4.52
N PHE A 129 -4.89 3.27 4.84
CA PHE A 129 -4.95 4.25 5.92
C PHE A 129 -4.61 3.61 7.26
N GLY A 130 -5.20 2.44 7.57
CA GLY A 130 -4.92 1.70 8.80
C GLY A 130 -3.44 1.34 8.92
N ILE A 131 -2.83 0.82 7.85
CA ILE A 131 -1.41 0.48 7.81
C ILE A 131 -0.54 1.74 8.02
N ASN A 132 -0.78 2.81 7.26
CA ASN A 132 -0.02 4.05 7.37
C ASN A 132 -0.15 4.69 8.76
N TYR A 133 -1.34 4.61 9.36
CA TYR A 133 -1.58 5.10 10.70
C TYR A 133 -0.79 4.32 11.75
N LEU A 134 -0.85 2.98 11.72
CA LEU A 134 -0.16 2.12 12.68
C LEU A 134 1.37 2.28 12.58
N LEU A 135 1.90 2.25 11.36
CA LEU A 135 3.34 2.38 11.11
C LEU A 135 3.83 3.79 11.44
N GLY A 136 3.13 4.82 10.98
CA GLY A 136 3.55 6.20 11.18
C GLY A 136 3.51 6.63 12.65
N GLU A 137 2.49 6.21 13.43
CA GLU A 137 2.47 6.48 14.88
C GLU A 137 3.48 5.63 15.66
N ALA A 138 3.86 4.45 15.17
CA ALA A 138 4.96 3.68 15.77
C ALA A 138 6.31 4.40 15.53
N GLN A 139 6.53 4.91 14.32
CA GLN A 139 7.72 5.68 13.94
C GLN A 139 7.85 6.98 14.74
N ALA A 140 6.80 7.81 14.79
CA ALA A 140 6.80 9.06 15.54
C ALA A 140 7.19 8.84 17.02
N ARG A 141 6.61 7.83 17.67
CA ARG A 141 6.96 7.46 19.05
C ARG A 141 8.39 6.96 19.20
N SER A 142 8.91 6.24 18.20
CA SER A 142 10.31 5.78 18.23
C SER A 142 11.30 6.95 18.17
N VAL A 143 11.01 7.96 17.34
CA VAL A 143 11.82 9.17 17.20
C VAL A 143 11.78 9.98 18.49
N GLU A 144 10.60 10.24 19.06
CA GLU A 144 10.47 10.94 20.34
C GLU A 144 11.28 10.26 21.46
N ARG A 145 11.26 8.92 21.52
CA ARG A 145 12.06 8.15 22.49
C ARG A 145 13.56 8.32 22.28
N GLN A 146 14.02 8.38 21.03
CA GLN A 146 15.45 8.59 20.74
C GLN A 146 15.88 10.02 21.08
N ILE A 147 15.09 11.02 20.73
CA ILE A 147 15.34 12.43 21.08
C ILE A 147 15.40 12.58 22.61
N ALA A 148 14.46 11.98 23.34
CA ALA A 148 14.45 12.01 24.80
C ALA A 148 15.69 11.35 25.41
N LYS A 149 16.19 10.24 24.85
CA LYS A 149 17.43 9.59 25.29
C LYS A 149 18.65 10.49 25.05
N TYR A 150 18.72 11.15 23.90
CA TYR A 150 19.83 12.03 23.56
C TYR A 150 19.88 13.27 24.44
N ASN A 151 18.72 13.87 24.74
CA ASN A 151 18.61 15.04 25.62
C ASN A 151 18.87 14.72 27.11
N ALA A 152 18.86 13.45 27.49
CA ALA A 152 19.12 13.00 28.86
C ALA A 152 20.60 12.62 29.10
N MET A 153 21.42 12.61 28.05
CA MET A 153 22.88 12.42 28.09
C MET A 153 23.59 13.77 28.16
#